data_AF-A0AB38ENN2-F1
#
_entry.id   AF-A0AB38ENN2-F1
#
_cell.length_a   1.000
_cell.length_b   1.000
_cell.length_c   1.000
_cell.angle_alpha   90.00
_cell.angle_beta   90.00
_cell.angle_gamma   90.00
#
_symmetry.space_group_name_H-M   'P 1'
#
loop_
_entity.id
_entity.type
_entity.pdbx_description
1 polymer ?
#
loop_
_entity_poly.entity_id
_entity_poly.type
_entity_poly.pdbx_seq_one_letter_code
_entity_poly.pdbx_strand_id
1 'polypeptide(L)' 'MSRETGISPASVMRIWHAFGIKPHLEKTFKLSTDPLFVDKVQDIVGLYLNPPDRALVLCVDEKSQIQVSPPL' A
#
# COMPACT_ATOMS: atom_id res chain seq x y z
N MET A 1 -3.96 18.12 9.78
CA MET A 1 -3.57 18.11 11.20
C MET A 1 -3.54 19.49 11.87
N SER A 2 -2.57 20.40 11.64
CA SER A 2 -2.49 21.69 12.39
C SER A 2 -3.77 22.55 12.35
N ARG A 3 -4.36 22.76 11.16
CA ARG A 3 -5.65 23.47 11.03
C ARG A 3 -6.84 22.72 11.63
N GLU A 4 -6.81 21.39 11.63
CA GLU A 4 -7.90 20.54 12.13
C GLU A 4 -7.88 20.42 13.65
N THR A 5 -6.69 20.42 14.26
CA THR A 5 -6.51 20.24 15.70
C THR A 5 -6.30 21.56 16.46
N GLY A 6 -6.20 22.69 15.75
CA GLY A 6 -5.93 24.00 16.35
C GLY A 6 -4.53 24.13 16.98
N ILE A 7 -3.63 23.18 16.70
CA ILE A 7 -2.26 23.17 17.25
C ILE A 7 -1.32 23.89 16.29
N SER A 8 -0.37 24.66 16.83
CA SER A 8 0.63 25.36 16.01
C SER A 8 1.43 24.38 15.14
N PRO A 9 1.82 24.76 13.90
CA PRO A 9 2.60 23.89 13.01
C PRO A 9 3.89 23.36 13.65
N ALA A 10 4.58 24.20 14.44
CA ALA A 10 5.80 23.82 15.15
C ALA A 10 5.56 22.71 16.19
N SER A 11 4.44 22.78 16.93
CA SER A 11 4.08 21.74 17.89
C SER A 11 3.75 20.42 17.20
N VAL A 12 3.04 20.44 16.06
CA VAL A 12 2.77 19.24 15.26
C VAL A 12 4.08 18.60 14.77
N MET A 13 5.02 19.40 14.26
CA MET A 13 6.32 18.91 13.82
C MET A 13 7.11 18.23 14.95
N ARG A 14 7.14 18.82 16.16
CA ARG A 14 7.81 18.17 17.31
C ARG A 14 7.17 16.83 17.66
N ILE A 15 5.85 16.74 17.65
CA ILE A 15 5.13 15.50 17.92
C ILE A 15 5.50 14.45 16.88
N TRP A 16 5.50 14.80 15.59
CA TRP A 16 5.90 13.86 14.54
C TRP A 16 7.34 13.38 14.71
N HIS A 17 8.28 14.27 15.01
CA HIS A 17 9.66 13.87 15.29
C HIS A 17 9.78 12.96 16.52
N ALA A 18 9.07 13.28 17.61
CA ALA A 18 9.12 12.50 18.85
C ALA A 18 8.58 11.07 18.68
N PHE A 19 7.60 10.88 17.81
CA PHE A 19 6.98 9.58 17.53
C PHE A 19 7.48 8.93 16.22
N GLY A 20 8.46 9.51 15.54
CA GLY A 20 8.96 9.01 14.25
C GLY A 20 7.91 9.00 13.14
N ILE A 21 6.86 9.80 13.26
CA ILE A 21 5.77 9.87 12.27
C ILE A 21 6.32 10.60 11.05
N LYS A 22 6.30 9.90 9.91
CA LYS A 22 6.68 10.44 8.61
C LYS A 22 5.41 10.53 7.77
N PRO A 23 4.67 11.67 7.81
CA PRO A 23 3.41 11.81 7.08
C PRO A 23 3.61 11.71 5.56
N HIS A 24 4.81 12.00 5.06
CA HIS A 24 5.17 11.80 3.66
C HIS A 24 5.45 10.33 3.29
N LEU A 25 5.55 9.41 4.26
CA LEU A 25 5.67 7.96 4.05
C LEU A 25 4.34 7.24 4.32
N GLU A 26 3.22 7.95 4.26
CA GLU A 26 1.91 7.33 4.24
C GLU A 26 1.83 6.37 3.05
N LYS A 27 1.83 5.06 3.35
CA LYS A 27 1.61 4.03 2.36
C LYS A 27 0.12 4.00 2.06
N THR A 28 -0.28 4.61 0.96
CA THR A 28 -1.61 4.42 0.42
C THR A 28 -1.69 3.04 -0.20
N PHE A 29 -2.66 2.24 0.25
CA PHE A 29 -2.97 0.97 -0.42
C PHE A 29 -3.97 1.28 -1.53
N LYS A 30 -3.59 0.98 -2.77
CA LYS A 30 -4.51 1.08 -3.91
C LYS A 30 -5.42 -0.14 -3.88
N LEU A 31 -6.56 -0.01 -3.22
CA LEU A 31 -7.61 -1.02 -3.27
C LEU A 31 -8.35 -0.89 -4.61
N SER A 32 -8.59 -2.00 -5.29
CA SER A 32 -9.38 -1.99 -6.52
C SER A 32 -10.81 -1.54 -6.20
N THR A 33 -11.41 -0.75 -7.09
CA THR A 33 -12.84 -0.40 -7.04
C THR A 33 -13.73 -1.42 -7.75
N ASP A 34 -13.14 -2.55 -8.16
CA ASP A 34 -13.86 -3.66 -8.78
C ASP A 34 -14.90 -4.24 -7.81
N PRO A 35 -16.20 -4.26 -8.17
CA PRO A 35 -17.24 -4.83 -7.32
C PRO A 35 -16.98 -6.30 -6.95
N LEU A 36 -16.22 -7.03 -7.76
CA LEU A 36 -15.86 -8.43 -7.55
C LEU A 36 -14.45 -8.60 -6.95
N PHE A 37 -13.84 -7.53 -6.43
CA PHE A 37 -12.46 -7.58 -5.92
C PHE A 37 -12.24 -8.70 -4.90
N VAL A 38 -13.16 -8.82 -3.94
CA VAL A 38 -13.05 -9.82 -2.86
C VAL A 38 -13.09 -11.23 -3.43
N ASP A 39 -14.06 -11.52 -4.30
CA ASP A 39 -14.23 -12.84 -4.90
C ASP A 39 -13.00 -13.23 -5.73
N LYS A 40 -12.50 -12.30 -6.56
CA LYS A 40 -11.28 -12.53 -7.36
C LYS A 40 -10.05 -12.79 -6.51
N VAL A 41 -9.89 -12.07 -5.40
CA VAL A 41 -8.78 -12.29 -4.47
C VAL A 41 -8.90 -13.67 -3.84
N GLN A 42 -10.10 -14.07 -3.42
CA GLN A 42 -10.32 -15.40 -2.84
C GLN A 42 -10.02 -16.52 -3.85
N ASP A 43 -10.44 -16.36 -5.11
CA ASP A 43 -10.15 -17.32 -6.17
C ASP A 43 -8.64 -17.47 -6.40
N ILE A 44 -7.90 -16.36 -6.50
CA ILE A 44 -6.44 -16.39 -6.67
C ILE A 44 -5.75 -17.02 -5.46
N VAL A 45 -6.14 -16.66 -4.24
CA VAL A 45 -5.59 -17.28 -3.03
C VAL A 45 -5.89 -18.77 -2.99
N GLY A 46 -7.08 -19.18 -3.42
CA GLY A 46 -7.49 -20.57 -3.55
C GLY A 46 -6.55 -21.38 -4.44
N LEU A 47 -6.07 -20.81 -5.55
CA LEU A 47 -5.07 -21.46 -6.42
C LEU A 47 -3.74 -21.73 -5.72
N TYR A 48 -3.35 -20.89 -4.76
CA TYR A 48 -2.14 -21.13 -3.96
C TYR A 48 -2.35 -22.16 -2.86
N LEU A 49 -3.54 -22.20 -2.26
CA LEU A 49 -3.85 -23.11 -1.15
C LEU A 49 -4.15 -24.54 -1.62
N ASN A 50 -4.80 -24.68 -2.77
CA ASN A 50 -5.12 -25.98 -3.38
C ASN A 50 -4.80 -25.96 -4.88
N PRO A 51 -3.51 -26.04 -5.25
CA PRO A 51 -3.09 -25.93 -6.64
C PRO A 51 -3.57 -27.14 -7.46
N PRO A 52 -4.14 -26.92 -8.66
CA PRO A 52 -4.47 -28.00 -9.58
C PRO A 52 -3.24 -28.79 -10.05
N ASP A 53 -3.44 -30.05 -10.45
CA ASP A 53 -2.36 -30.88 -10.97
C ASP A 53 -1.66 -30.21 -12.17
N ARG A 54 -0.33 -30.06 -12.05
CA ARG A 54 0.54 -29.42 -13.05
C ARG A 54 0.17 -27.95 -13.36
N ALA A 55 -0.41 -27.23 -12.40
CA ALA A 55 -0.75 -25.82 -12.58
C ALA A 55 0.49 -24.92 -12.75
N LEU A 56 0.38 -23.94 -13.64
CA LEU A 56 1.33 -22.84 -13.82
C LEU A 56 0.60 -21.52 -13.56
N VAL A 57 1.13 -20.71 -12.66
CA VAL A 57 0.60 -19.36 -12.38
C VAL A 57 1.52 -18.33 -13.03
N LEU A 58 0.96 -17.52 -13.93
CA LEU A 58 1.66 -16.44 -14.61
C LEU A 58 1.14 -15.10 -14.08
N CYS A 59 2.02 -14.30 -13.48
CA CYS A 59 1.70 -12.96 -13.01
C CYS A 59 2.35 -11.92 -13.94
N VAL A 60 1.54 -11.02 -14.49
CA VAL A 60 2.00 -9.89 -15.30
C VAL A 60 1.54 -8.63 -14.61
N ASP A 61 2.49 -7.79 -14.20
CA ASP A 61 2.23 -6.49 -13.61
C ASP A 61 2.83 -5.41 -14.51
N GLU A 62 2.02 -4.45 -14.92
CA GLU A 62 2.51 -3.28 -15.65
C GLU A 62 2.81 -2.17 -14.64
N LYS A 63 4.10 -1.92 -14.42
CA LYS A 63 4.55 -0.80 -13.60
C LYS A 63 4.84 0.41 -14.47
N SER A 64 3.87 1.31 -14.60
CA SER A 64 3.95 2.51 -15.46
C SER A 64 4.95 3.58 -15.01
N GLN A 65 5.66 3.39 -13.89
CA GLN A 65 6.71 4.29 -13.42
C GLN A 65 7.75 3.54 -12.58
N ILE A 66 8.92 3.26 -13.15
CA ILE A 66 10.10 2.81 -12.40
C ILE A 66 10.85 4.07 -11.94
N GLN A 67 10.55 4.56 -10.75
CA GLN A 67 11.40 5.55 -10.09
C GLN A 67 12.49 4.80 -9.32
N VAL A 68 13.71 4.81 -9.87
CA VAL A 68 14.90 4.32 -9.16
C VAL A 68 15.12 5.24 -7.97
N SER A 69 14.93 4.71 -6.77
CA SER A 69 15.38 5.37 -5.56
C SER A 69 16.90 5.22 -5.49
N PRO A 70 17.69 6.30 -5.33
CA PRO A 70 19.13 6.14 -5.18
C PRO A 70 19.42 5.29 -3.93
N PRO A 71 20.47 4.43 -3.97
CA PRO A 71 20.89 3.68 -2.79
C PRO A 71 21.29 4.68 -1.69
N LEU A 72 20.91 4.36 -0.45
CA LEU A 72 21.28 5.09 0.77
C LEU A 72 22.79 5.17 0.94
#